data_AF-A0A935U188-F1
#
_entry.id   AF-A0A935U188-F1
#
_cell.length_a   1.000
_cell.length_b   1.000
_cell.length_c   1.000
_cell.angle_alpha   90.00
_cell.angle_beta   90.00
_cell.angle_gamma   90.00
#
_symmetry.space_group_name_H-M   'P 1'
#
loop_
_entity.id
_entity.type
_entity.pdbx_description
1 polymer ?
#
loop_
_entity_poly.entity_id
_entity_poly.type
_entity_poly.pdbx_seq_one_letter_code
_entity_poly.pdbx_strand_id
1 'polypeptide(L)'
;MVQSLMSMEQLQLISDLLRGADWALAHGDLGTLGDVATRLTTHVAKPLQKDLRSIAEHTRDDPDGAISLWVSTRQTLHTYLCDRAEGV
;
A
#
# COMPACT_ATOMS: atom_id res chain seq x y z
N MET A 1 -5.03 -2.55 -25.73
CA MET A 1 -5.05 -2.59 -24.26
C MET A 1 -5.12 -1.17 -23.76
N VAL A 2 -6.23 -0.76 -23.14
CA VAL A 2 -6.35 0.60 -22.60
C VAL A 2 -5.53 0.62 -21.31
N GLN A 3 -4.30 1.16 -21.35
CA GLN A 3 -3.58 1.51 -20.14
C GLN A 3 -4.43 2.58 -19.44
N SER A 4 -5.19 2.17 -18.40
CA SER A 4 -5.84 3.12 -17.51
C SER A 4 -4.75 3.90 -16.78
N LEU A 5 -4.42 5.06 -17.34
CA LEU A 5 -3.69 6.12 -16.65
C LEU A 5 -4.41 6.39 -15.33
N MET A 6 -3.69 6.18 -14.22
CA MET A 6 -4.19 6.61 -12.92
C MET A 6 -4.33 8.12 -12.95
N SER A 7 -5.50 8.63 -12.56
CA SER A 7 -5.70 10.06 -12.40
C SER A 7 -4.72 10.60 -11.35
N MET A 8 -4.26 11.84 -11.54
CA MET A 8 -3.31 12.49 -10.61
C MET A 8 -3.86 12.54 -9.17
N GLU A 9 -5.18 12.64 -9.02
CA GLU A 9 -5.87 12.55 -7.73
C GLU A 9 -5.72 11.18 -7.06
N GLN A 10 -5.70 10.08 -7.82
CA GLN A 10 -5.46 8.74 -7.27
C GLN A 10 -4.01 8.56 -6.82
N LEU A 11 -3.06 9.07 -7.60
CA LEU A 11 -1.64 9.03 -7.23
C LEU A 11 -1.39 9.82 -5.94
N GLN A 12 -2.02 11.00 -5.80
CA GLN A 12 -1.95 11.79 -4.58
C GLN A 12 -2.55 11.04 -3.39
N LEU A 13 -3.75 10.49 -3.55
CA LEU A 13 -4.42 9.73 -2.49
C LEU A 13 -3.60 8.52 -2.03
N ILE A 14 -3.02 7.74 -2.96
CA ILE A 14 -2.13 6.63 -2.62
C ILE A 14 -0.88 7.13 -1.90
N SER A 15 -0.30 8.25 -2.34
CA SER A 15 0.88 8.83 -1.69
C SER A 15 0.60 9.27 -0.25
N ASP A 16 -0.57 9.86 0.00
CA ASP A 16 -1.01 10.21 1.35
C ASP A 16 -1.24 8.97 2.23
N LEU A 17 -1.84 7.91 1.67
CA LEU A 17 -1.99 6.63 2.36
C LEU A 17 -0.63 6.03 2.71
N LEU A 18 0.32 5.99 1.78
CA LEU A 18 1.69 5.50 2.05
C LEU A 18 2.38 6.28 3.17
N ARG A 19 2.25 7.60 3.17
CA ARG A 19 2.77 8.45 4.24
C ARG A 19 2.10 8.15 5.58
N GLY A 20 0.79 7.90 5.59
CA GLY A 20 0.05 7.47 6.76
C GLY A 20 0.56 6.13 7.33
N ALA A 21 0.87 5.16 6.46
CA ALA A 21 1.48 3.90 6.89
C ALA A 21 2.92 4.06 7.42
N ASP A 22 3.74 4.91 6.79
CA ASP A 22 5.09 5.20 7.31
C ASP A 22 5.02 5.87 8.70
N TRP A 23 4.06 6.78 8.91
CA TRP A 23 3.82 7.38 10.22
C TRP A 23 3.36 6.34 11.25
N ALA A 24 2.42 5.46 10.86
CA ALA A 24 1.88 4.40 11.70
C ALA A 24 2.99 3.44 12.15
N LEU A 25 3.88 3.04 11.24
CA LEU A 25 5.05 2.23 11.56
C LEU A 25 6.02 2.91 12.53
N ALA A 26 6.30 4.20 12.31
CA ALA A 26 7.19 4.96 13.18
C ALA A 26 6.67 5.09 14.62
N HIS A 27 5.36 5.01 14.81
CA HIS A 27 4.69 5.13 16.11
C HIS A 27 4.21 3.78 16.68
N GLY A 28 4.41 2.67 15.95
CA GLY A 28 3.92 1.35 16.33
C GLY A 28 2.39 1.23 16.28
N ASP A 29 1.70 2.10 15.56
CA ASP A 29 0.24 2.07 15.39
C ASP A 29 -0.16 1.09 14.28
N LEU A 30 -0.16 -0.20 14.61
CA LEU A 30 -0.48 -1.26 13.67
C LEU A 30 -1.97 -1.31 13.29
N GLY A 31 -2.84 -0.70 14.10
CA GLY A 31 -4.24 -0.51 13.75
C GLY A 31 -4.36 0.39 12.53
N THR A 32 -3.72 1.57 12.59
CA THR A 32 -3.67 2.50 11.47
C THR A 32 -2.98 1.89 10.24
N LEU A 33 -1.91 1.10 10.42
CA LEU A 33 -1.26 0.38 9.33
C LEU A 33 -2.23 -0.58 8.61
N GLY A 34 -3.03 -1.34 9.36
CA GLY A 34 -4.03 -2.26 8.80
C GLY A 34 -5.16 -1.54 8.06
N ASP A 35 -5.62 -0.41 8.59
CA ASP A 35 -6.61 0.46 7.93
C ASP A 35 -6.07 1.03 6.61
N VAL A 36 -4.83 1.55 6.62
CA VAL A 36 -4.18 2.05 5.41
C VAL A 36 -4.01 0.93 4.38
N ALA A 37 -3.54 -0.24 4.79
CA ALA A 37 -3.37 -1.38 3.90
C ALA A 37 -4.71 -1.81 3.28
N THR A 38 -5.78 -1.85 4.08
CA THR A 38 -7.14 -2.14 3.61
C THR A 38 -7.60 -1.12 2.57
N ARG A 39 -7.41 0.18 2.83
CA ARG A 39 -7.78 1.25 1.89
C ARG A 39 -6.97 1.20 0.60
N LEU A 40 -5.68 0.84 0.66
CA LEU A 40 -4.86 0.71 -0.54
C LEU A 40 -5.34 -0.41 -1.48
N THR A 41 -5.99 -1.47 -0.96
CA THR A 41 -6.49 -2.57 -1.80
C THR A 41 -7.47 -2.11 -2.89
N THR A 42 -8.22 -1.02 -2.68
CA THR A 42 -9.18 -0.53 -3.67
C THR A 42 -8.53 0.26 -4.80
N HIS A 43 -7.27 0.64 -4.65
CA HIS A 43 -6.56 1.52 -5.59
C HIS A 43 -5.45 0.82 -6.37
N VAL A 44 -4.99 -0.35 -5.95
CA VAL A 44 -3.86 -1.06 -6.58
C VAL A 44 -4.30 -2.26 -7.41
N ALA A 45 -3.40 -2.78 -8.23
CA ALA A 45 -3.65 -3.98 -9.03
C ALA A 45 -3.81 -5.25 -8.16
N LYS A 46 -4.60 -6.22 -8.65
CA LYS A 46 -4.90 -7.50 -7.97
C LYS A 46 -3.72 -8.20 -7.26
N PRO A 47 -2.49 -8.32 -7.82
CA PRO A 47 -1.38 -8.95 -7.10
C PRO A 47 -1.06 -8.21 -5.79
N LEU A 48 -1.01 -6.88 -5.83
CA LEU A 48 -0.73 -6.04 -4.67
C LEU A 48 -1.90 -6.03 -3.67
N GLN A 49 -3.14 -6.20 -4.14
CA GLN A 49 -4.30 -6.29 -3.25
C GLN A 49 -4.22 -7.50 -2.30
N LYS A 50 -3.64 -8.62 -2.78
CA LYS A 50 -3.47 -9.82 -1.96
C LYS A 50 -2.48 -9.55 -0.83
N ASP A 51 -1.33 -8.97 -1.15
CA ASP A 51 -0.29 -8.69 -0.16
C ASP A 51 -0.77 -7.67 0.87
N LEU A 52 -1.44 -6.60 0.43
CA LEU A 52 -2.03 -5.60 1.31
C LEU A 52 -3.12 -6.16 2.24
N ARG A 53 -3.93 -7.10 1.74
CA ARG A 53 -4.92 -7.79 2.58
C ARG A 53 -4.23 -8.65 3.64
N SER A 54 -3.21 -9.40 3.24
CA SER A 54 -2.40 -10.17 4.19
C SER A 54 -1.81 -9.26 5.26
N ILE A 55 -1.27 -8.09 4.90
CA ILE A 55 -0.76 -7.12 5.87
C ILE A 55 -1.86 -6.70 6.86
N ALA A 56 -3.03 -6.32 6.37
CA ALA A 56 -4.16 -5.91 7.21
C ALA A 56 -4.69 -7.02 8.14
N GLU A 57 -4.57 -8.29 7.72
CA GLU A 57 -4.91 -9.45 8.56
C GLU A 57 -3.85 -9.70 9.62
N HIS A 58 -2.56 -9.58 9.28
CA HIS A 58 -1.45 -9.88 10.19
C HIS A 58 -1.22 -8.78 11.23
N THR A 59 -1.67 -7.53 11.02
CA THR A 59 -1.45 -6.45 12.00
C THR A 59 -2.04 -6.73 13.39
N ARG A 60 -2.97 -7.67 13.53
CA ARG A 60 -3.56 -8.07 14.82
C ARG A 60 -2.88 -9.30 15.43
N ASP A 61 -2.56 -10.30 14.62
CA ASP A 61 -2.09 -11.61 15.08
C ASP A 61 -0.57 -11.77 15.03
N ASP A 62 0.10 -11.11 14.09
CA ASP A 62 1.55 -11.20 13.85
C ASP A 62 2.13 -9.83 13.42
N PRO A 63 2.35 -8.92 14.39
CA PRO A 63 2.76 -7.55 14.12
C PRO A 63 4.12 -7.47 13.39
N ASP A 64 5.09 -8.29 13.78
CA ASP A 64 6.42 -8.32 13.16
C ASP A 64 6.35 -8.81 11.70
N GLY A 65 5.54 -9.83 11.41
CA GLY A 65 5.31 -10.29 10.04
C GLY A 65 4.57 -9.25 9.20
N ALA A 66 3.60 -8.53 9.77
CA ALA A 66 2.92 -7.42 9.08
C ALA A 66 3.88 -6.30 8.68
N ILE A 67 4.81 -5.92 9.57
CA ILE A 67 5.86 -4.93 9.29
C ILE A 67 6.80 -5.42 8.20
N SER A 68 7.29 -6.66 8.31
CA SER A 68 8.20 -7.25 7.33
C SER A 68 7.56 -7.31 5.94
N LEU A 69 6.31 -7.76 5.88
CA LEU A 69 5.53 -7.85 4.65
C LEU A 69 5.27 -6.46 4.05
N TRP A 70 4.94 -5.46 4.88
CA TRP A 70 4.80 -4.08 4.42
C TRP A 70 6.07 -3.52 3.79
N VAL A 71 7.23 -3.71 4.41
CA VAL A 71 8.52 -3.22 3.86
C VAL A 71 8.79 -3.80 2.48
N SER A 72 8.52 -5.10 2.29
CA SER A 72 8.65 -5.75 0.98
C SER A 72 7.61 -5.22 -0.03
N THR A 73 6.33 -5.15 0.35
CA THR A 73 5.26 -4.69 -0.54
C THR A 73 5.41 -3.21 -0.92
N ARG A 74 5.97 -2.36 -0.04
CA ARG A 74 6.23 -0.94 -0.28
C ARG A 74 7.18 -0.71 -1.45
N GLN A 75 8.22 -1.53 -1.58
CA GLN A 75 9.13 -1.45 -2.73
C GLN A 75 8.38 -1.73 -4.04
N THR A 76 7.56 -2.78 -4.07
CA THR A 76 6.75 -3.13 -5.24
C THR A 76 5.70 -2.06 -5.55
N LEU A 77 5.07 -1.47 -4.53
CA LEU A 77 4.14 -0.35 -4.67
C LEU A 77 4.80 0.87 -5.29
N HIS A 78 6.01 1.22 -4.85
CA HIS A 78 6.76 2.35 -5.39
C HIS A 78 7.08 2.14 -6.88
N THR A 79 7.55 0.94 -7.25
CA THR A 79 7.78 0.57 -8.67
C THR A 79 6.50 0.65 -9.49
N TYR A 80 5.39 0.12 -8.97
CA TYR A 80 4.09 0.18 -9.64
C TYR A 80 3.59 1.62 -9.86
N LEU A 81 3.78 2.50 -8.88
CA LEU A 81 3.39 3.90 -8.99
C LEU A 81 4.25 4.68 -9.97
N CYS A 82 5.57 4.40 -10.03
CA CYS A 82 6.47 5.01 -11.01
C CYS A 82 6.07 4.60 -12.43
N ASP A 83 5.85 3.30 -12.68
CA ASP A 83 5.37 2.76 -13.96
C ASP A 83 4.03 3.40 -14.40
N ARG A 84 3.09 3.56 -13.46
CA ARG A 84 1.78 4.17 -13.72
C ARG A 84 1.80 5.69 -13.88
N ALA A 85 2.77 6.37 -13.27
CA ALA A 85 2.96 7.81 -13.42
C ALA A 85 3.66 8.15 -14.75
N GLU A 86 4.54 7.27 -15.24
CA GLU A 86 5.32 7.50 -16.45
C GLU A 86 4.60 7.10 -17.75
N GLY A 87 3.56 6.27 -17.69
CA GLY A 87 2.64 6.05 -18.82
C GLY A 87 3.32 5.66 -20.14
N VAL A 88 4.32 4.77 -20.08
CA VAL A 88 5.02 4.20 -21.25
C VAL A 88 4.38 2.90 -21.70
#